data_AF-A0A1S4G565-F1
#
_entry.id   AF-A0A1S4G565-F1
#
_cell.length_a   1.000
_cell.length_b   1.000
_cell.length_c   1.000
_cell.angle_alpha   90.00
_cell.angle_beta   90.00
_cell.angle_gamma   90.00
#
_symmetry.space_group_name_H-M   'P 1'
#
loop_
_entity.id
_entity.type
_entity.pdbx_description
1 polymer ?
#
loop_
_entity_poly.entity_id
_entity_poly.type
_entity_poly.pdbx_seq_one_letter_code
_entity_poly.pdbx_strand_id
1 'polypeptide(L)'
;MLAKLGSVYNRFRSWWSIQIACMRKCLALAGDCFWLLDVLLLFGGMRSTSTSIWRSEHFIRHATNCLFAYQVIAAGFQLKNVATDKQNDVLGIVVEMIKFTGICACCLRSSCVAYFKKSFETFKNFIIYESTNSGDIVFDELERHKFQTHARLILQAVFGLIISDTILLSIPCTATRNLIGFPAQFSVAGKWASRVLQVLLVSSFPLATFPKFTSSMASNVILLLGMRAKLNIVAHRYRLILNRHLLKAEHSMERLDLEVRAALIQQIECWRHFSIVKDTVGKTFIPVHYYSVYCTGSLLYVSQDMGINATSGVLVASVCFLLLEHYFTCRLIDSLRDVTDSIGYTIFQLCAQIPYSREHHSKFIRMKRTLIIAWINTCNATPANCFQIFEMSTSAFVRLLNTTYSVFTFLIDVT
;
A
#
# COMPACT_ATOMS: atom_id res chain seq x y z
N MET A 1 13.48 -22.56 42.18
CA MET A 1 13.85 -21.75 40.99
C MET A 1 12.73 -21.68 39.95
N LEU A 2 12.06 -22.80 39.64
CA LEU A 2 10.93 -22.88 38.69
C LEU A 2 9.70 -22.00 39.05
N ALA A 3 9.37 -21.83 40.33
CA ALA A 3 8.25 -20.97 40.77
C ALA A 3 8.47 -19.47 40.51
N LYS A 4 9.73 -18.99 40.51
CA LYS A 4 10.06 -17.59 40.20
C LYS A 4 9.96 -17.29 38.68
N LEU A 5 10.25 -18.27 37.83
CA LEU A 5 10.10 -18.16 36.37
C LEU A 5 8.63 -18.07 35.95
N GLY A 6 7.73 -18.84 36.58
CA GLY A 6 6.28 -18.76 36.31
C GLY A 6 5.65 -17.41 36.70
N SER A 7 6.14 -16.80 37.79
CA SER A 7 5.70 -15.47 38.23
C SER A 7 6.12 -14.36 37.26
N VAL A 8 7.35 -14.42 36.74
CA VAL A 8 7.85 -13.46 35.75
C VAL A 8 7.14 -13.63 34.41
N TYR A 9 6.90 -14.88 33.97
CA TYR A 9 6.15 -15.16 32.74
C TYR A 9 4.70 -14.67 32.82
N ASN A 10 4.01 -14.88 33.94
CA ASN A 10 2.64 -14.39 34.13
C ASN A 10 2.55 -12.87 34.24
N ARG A 11 3.54 -12.21 34.87
CA ARG A 11 3.63 -10.74 34.85
C ARG A 11 3.94 -10.19 33.46
N PHE A 12 4.81 -10.85 32.69
CA PHE A 12 5.10 -10.46 31.32
C PHE A 12 3.87 -10.65 30.42
N ARG A 13 3.15 -11.77 30.55
CA ARG A 13 1.91 -12.04 29.81
C ARG A 13 0.79 -11.06 30.17
N SER A 14 0.62 -10.71 31.45
CA SER A 14 -0.40 -9.73 31.86
C SER A 14 -0.04 -8.32 31.36
N TRP A 15 1.22 -7.90 31.50
CA TRP A 15 1.72 -6.64 30.97
C TRP A 15 1.58 -6.56 29.45
N TRP A 16 1.89 -7.64 28.74
CA TRP A 16 1.74 -7.75 27.30
C TRP A 16 0.27 -7.73 26.87
N SER A 17 -0.63 -8.38 27.61
CA SER A 17 -2.07 -8.31 27.36
C SER A 17 -2.65 -6.91 27.55
N ILE A 18 -2.12 -6.15 28.53
CA ILE A 18 -2.53 -4.77 28.82
C ILE A 18 -2.01 -3.83 27.74
N GLN A 19 -0.77 -3.99 27.29
CA GLN A 19 -0.21 -3.21 26.17
C GLN A 19 -0.94 -3.48 24.86
N ILE A 20 -1.26 -4.75 24.54
CA ILE A 20 -2.05 -5.12 23.36
C ILE A 20 -3.48 -4.58 23.48
N ALA A 21 -4.10 -4.62 24.66
CA ALA A 21 -5.42 -4.04 24.88
C ALA A 21 -5.41 -2.50 24.77
N CYS A 22 -4.36 -1.84 25.22
CA CYS A 22 -4.19 -0.39 25.12
C CYS A 22 -3.89 0.03 23.68
N MET A 23 -3.05 -0.72 22.95
CA MET A 23 -2.84 -0.51 21.51
C MET A 23 -4.10 -0.78 20.72
N ARG A 24 -4.85 -1.85 21.01
CA ARG A 24 -6.16 -2.11 20.39
C ARG A 24 -7.15 -0.99 20.69
N LYS A 25 -7.19 -0.46 21.92
CA LYS A 25 -8.02 0.70 22.26
C LYS A 25 -7.59 1.95 21.51
N CYS A 26 -6.30 2.25 21.39
CA CYS A 26 -5.80 3.38 20.59
C CYS A 26 -6.07 3.19 19.09
N LEU A 27 -5.89 1.98 18.55
CA LEU A 27 -6.20 1.63 17.15
C LEU A 27 -7.71 1.61 16.87
N ALA A 28 -8.55 1.33 17.87
CA ALA A 28 -10.01 1.33 17.78
C ALA A 28 -10.64 2.71 18.00
N LEU A 29 -9.99 3.58 18.79
CA LEU A 29 -10.40 4.99 18.98
C LEU A 29 -10.01 5.90 17.80
N ALA A 30 -9.13 5.45 16.90
CA ALA A 30 -8.78 6.18 15.69
C ALA A 30 -9.98 6.23 14.73
N GLY A 31 -10.73 7.33 14.80
CA GLY A 31 -12.03 7.49 14.12
C GLY A 31 -11.99 7.35 12.60
N ASP A 32 -10.86 7.58 11.94
CA ASP A 32 -10.75 7.61 10.46
C ASP A 32 -9.50 6.85 9.96
N CYS A 33 -9.63 6.10 8.85
CA CYS A 33 -8.50 5.43 8.19
C CYS A 33 -7.44 6.42 7.72
N PHE A 34 -7.84 7.64 7.33
CA PHE A 34 -6.89 8.67 6.93
C PHE A 34 -6.02 9.15 8.09
N TRP A 35 -6.54 9.17 9.31
CA TRP A 35 -5.76 9.52 10.50
C TRP A 35 -4.65 8.50 10.74
N LEU A 36 -4.96 7.19 10.64
CA LEU A 36 -3.97 6.12 10.78
C LEU A 36 -2.90 6.20 9.69
N LEU A 37 -3.29 6.53 8.46
CA LEU A 37 -2.34 6.74 7.37
C LEU A 37 -1.44 7.96 7.62
N ASP A 38 -2.01 9.07 8.10
CA ASP A 38 -1.24 10.27 8.42
C ASP A 38 -0.23 10.01 9.56
N VAL A 39 -0.59 9.18 10.55
CA VAL A 39 0.34 8.69 11.59
C VAL A 39 1.45 7.84 10.99
N LEU A 40 1.14 6.93 10.07
CA LEU A 40 2.14 6.11 9.38
C LEU A 40 3.13 6.98 8.58
N LEU A 41 2.62 8.00 7.87
CA LEU A 41 3.42 8.99 7.15
C LEU A 41 4.36 9.75 8.09
N LEU A 42 3.87 10.14 9.27
CA LEU A 42 4.66 10.84 10.29
C LEU A 42 5.80 9.95 10.83
N PHE A 43 5.53 8.68 11.12
CA PHE A 43 6.58 7.72 11.48
C PHE A 43 7.56 7.45 10.34
N GLY A 44 7.11 7.55 9.08
CA GLY A 44 7.97 7.58 7.91
C GLY A 44 8.81 8.86 7.76
N GLY A 45 8.67 9.82 8.67
CA GLY A 45 9.37 11.10 8.61
C GLY A 45 8.86 12.05 7.52
N MET A 46 7.65 11.81 7.01
CA MET A 46 7.01 12.60 5.97
C MET A 46 5.89 13.48 6.53
N ARG A 47 5.70 14.65 5.92
CA ARG A 47 4.73 15.65 6.39
C ARG A 47 3.40 15.53 5.67
N SER A 48 2.34 15.15 6.39
CA SER A 48 0.96 15.28 5.93
C SER A 48 0.40 16.65 6.33
N THR A 49 -0.62 17.14 5.61
CA THR A 49 -1.36 18.36 5.96
C THR A 49 -2.03 18.23 7.32
N SER A 50 -2.62 17.08 7.63
CA SER A 50 -3.34 16.84 8.90
C SER A 50 -2.39 16.74 10.10
N THR A 51 -1.19 16.18 9.95
CA THR A 51 -0.21 16.06 11.04
C THR A 51 0.56 17.35 11.30
N SER A 52 0.54 18.30 10.38
CA SER A 52 1.25 19.58 10.53
C SER A 52 0.75 20.46 11.68
N ILE A 53 -0.45 20.16 12.20
CA ILE A 53 -1.08 20.87 13.32
C ILE A 53 -0.59 20.32 14.68
N TRP A 54 0.08 19.17 14.70
CA TRP A 54 0.45 18.50 15.94
C TRP A 54 1.67 19.15 16.59
N ARG A 55 1.54 19.49 17.88
CA ARG A 55 2.60 20.16 18.66
C ARG A 55 3.92 19.36 18.72
N SER A 56 3.86 18.04 18.61
CA SER A 56 5.02 17.13 18.65
C SER A 56 5.44 16.59 17.28
N GLU A 57 4.84 17.05 16.17
CA GLU A 57 5.16 16.59 14.81
C GLU A 57 6.64 16.76 14.48
N HIS A 58 7.18 17.94 14.74
CA HIS A 58 8.57 18.27 14.44
C HIS A 58 9.55 17.33 15.15
N PHE A 59 9.27 17.01 16.43
CA PHE A 59 10.12 16.13 17.24
C PHE A 59 10.10 14.69 16.71
N ILE A 60 8.91 14.13 16.46
CA ILE A 60 8.76 12.75 15.96
C ILE A 60 9.42 12.61 14.57
N ARG A 61 9.21 13.59 13.69
CA ARG A 61 9.80 13.60 12.35
C ARG A 61 11.32 13.71 12.37
N HIS A 62 11.87 14.57 13.22
CA HIS A 62 13.33 14.70 13.35
C HIS A 62 13.93 13.44 13.95
N ALA A 63 13.34 12.89 15.01
CA ALA A 63 13.81 11.66 15.63
C ALA A 63 13.84 10.48 14.65
N THR A 64 12.76 10.25 13.90
CA THR A 64 12.67 9.17 12.91
C THR A 64 13.65 9.35 11.75
N ASN A 65 13.82 10.58 11.23
CA ASN A 65 14.80 10.86 10.18
C ASN A 65 16.25 10.74 10.67
N CYS A 66 16.55 11.16 11.90
CA CYS A 66 17.88 10.98 12.50
C CYS A 66 18.21 9.50 12.71
N LEU A 67 17.25 8.69 13.18
CA LEU A 67 17.40 7.24 13.31
C LEU A 67 17.65 6.58 11.96
N PHE A 68 16.90 7.00 10.93
CA PHE A 68 17.12 6.49 9.57
C PHE A 68 18.50 6.91 9.03
N ALA A 69 18.91 8.16 9.20
CA ALA A 69 20.25 8.62 8.78
C ALA A 69 21.36 7.84 9.47
N TYR A 70 21.21 7.53 10.76
CA TYR A 70 22.13 6.66 11.49
C TYR A 70 22.22 5.27 10.87
N GLN A 71 21.09 4.67 10.47
CA GLN A 71 21.04 3.37 9.80
C GLN A 71 21.72 3.40 8.42
N VAL A 72 21.53 4.48 7.65
CA VAL A 72 22.20 4.65 6.36
C VAL A 72 23.72 4.73 6.52
N ILE A 73 24.20 5.51 7.49
CA ILE A 73 25.63 5.63 7.78
C ILE A 73 26.21 4.27 8.23
N ALA A 74 25.50 3.56 9.12
CA ALA A 74 25.92 2.24 9.58
C ALA A 74 26.02 1.24 8.42
N ALA A 75 25.01 1.17 7.54
CA ALA A 75 25.01 0.30 6.37
C ALA A 75 26.11 0.67 5.37
N GLY A 76 26.38 1.97 5.15
CA GLY A 76 27.46 2.42 4.28
C GLY A 76 28.84 1.98 4.77
N PHE A 77 29.09 2.04 6.09
CA PHE A 77 30.33 1.51 6.66
C PHE A 77 30.44 -0.02 6.55
N GLN A 78 29.33 -0.75 6.70
CA GLN A 78 29.31 -2.21 6.57
C GLN A 78 29.61 -2.64 5.14
N LEU A 79 28.95 -2.03 4.15
CA LEU A 79 29.21 -2.29 2.74
C LEU A 79 30.67 -2.00 2.38
N LYS A 80 31.24 -0.89 2.88
CA LYS A 80 32.66 -0.57 2.67
C LYS A 80 33.58 -1.64 3.27
N ASN A 81 33.29 -2.11 4.48
CA ASN A 81 34.11 -3.12 5.14
C ASN A 81 34.11 -4.44 4.36
N VAL A 82 32.93 -4.93 3.95
CA VAL A 82 32.80 -6.16 3.15
C VAL A 82 33.47 -6.01 1.78
N ALA A 83 33.34 -4.86 1.13
CA ALA A 83 33.99 -4.61 -0.17
C ALA A 83 35.53 -4.52 -0.09
N THR A 84 36.08 -4.20 1.09
CA THR A 84 37.53 -4.09 1.30
C THR A 84 38.13 -5.40 1.82
N ASP A 85 37.30 -6.28 2.38
CA ASP A 85 37.72 -7.58 2.86
C ASP A 85 37.98 -8.52 1.67
N LYS A 86 39.16 -9.15 1.62
CA LYS A 86 39.58 -10.00 0.49
C LYS A 86 38.98 -11.41 0.53
N GLN A 87 38.17 -11.70 1.54
CA GLN A 87 37.55 -12.99 1.76
C GLN A 87 36.19 -13.01 1.03
N ASN A 88 36.06 -13.86 0.00
CA ASN A 88 34.86 -13.99 -0.85
C ASN A 88 33.68 -14.62 -0.07
N ASP A 89 33.18 -13.94 0.95
CA ASP A 89 31.94 -14.33 1.62
C ASP A 89 30.73 -13.82 0.81
N VAL A 90 30.26 -14.65 -0.11
CA VAL A 90 29.13 -14.36 -1.01
C VAL A 90 27.88 -13.99 -0.21
N LEU A 91 27.64 -14.67 0.92
CA LEU A 91 26.50 -14.40 1.80
C LEU A 91 26.58 -12.98 2.39
N GLY A 92 27.76 -12.59 2.90
CA GLY A 92 28.00 -11.25 3.43
C GLY A 92 27.75 -10.16 2.38
N ILE A 93 28.20 -10.37 1.14
CA ILE A 93 27.96 -9.44 0.03
C ILE A 93 26.46 -9.33 -0.28
N VAL A 94 25.75 -10.46 -0.36
CA VAL A 94 24.30 -10.47 -0.64
C VAL A 94 23.53 -9.73 0.46
N VAL A 95 23.83 -9.97 1.74
CA VAL A 95 23.18 -9.30 2.88
C VAL A 95 23.39 -7.78 2.84
N GLU A 96 24.61 -7.32 2.59
CA GLU A 96 24.89 -5.88 2.49
C GLU A 96 24.21 -5.24 1.29
N MET A 97 24.14 -5.94 0.16
CA MET A 97 23.42 -5.47 -1.03
C MET A 97 21.90 -5.40 -0.78
N ILE A 98 21.30 -6.34 -0.04
CA ILE A 98 19.89 -6.26 0.39
C ILE A 98 19.65 -5.01 1.25
N LYS A 99 20.52 -4.74 2.23
CA LYS A 99 20.40 -3.54 3.08
C LYS A 99 20.48 -2.26 2.26
N PHE A 100 21.49 -2.16 1.40
CA PHE A 100 21.73 -0.98 0.57
C PHE A 100 20.56 -0.74 -0.39
N THR A 101 20.11 -1.77 -1.11
CA THR A 101 18.94 -1.68 -2.00
C THR A 101 17.65 -1.37 -1.22
N GLY A 102 17.49 -1.89 -0.01
CA GLY A 102 16.38 -1.56 0.89
C GLY A 102 16.35 -0.09 1.31
N ILE A 103 17.50 0.48 1.65
CA ILE A 103 17.66 1.92 1.94
C ILE A 103 17.30 2.74 0.70
N CYS A 104 17.83 2.38 -0.48
CA CYS A 104 17.51 3.04 -1.74
C CYS A 104 16.01 2.98 -2.03
N ALA A 105 15.36 1.82 -1.82
CA ALA A 105 13.93 1.66 -1.99
C ALA A 105 13.12 2.54 -1.01
N CYS A 106 13.55 2.68 0.25
CA CYS A 106 12.92 3.57 1.23
C CYS A 106 13.04 5.04 0.82
N CYS A 107 14.21 5.46 0.33
CA CYS A 107 14.44 6.82 -0.17
C CYS A 107 13.57 7.11 -1.40
N LEU A 108 13.56 6.19 -2.39
CA LEU A 108 12.73 6.31 -3.59
C LEU A 108 11.24 6.39 -3.24
N ARG A 109 10.75 5.49 -2.39
CA ARG A 109 9.35 5.51 -1.94
C ARG A 109 8.98 6.79 -1.19
N SER A 110 9.83 7.25 -0.28
CA SER A 110 9.61 8.50 0.44
C SER A 110 9.57 9.70 -0.52
N SER A 111 10.44 9.70 -1.53
CA SER A 111 10.51 10.73 -2.57
C SER A 111 9.26 10.71 -3.45
N CYS A 112 8.75 9.52 -3.80
CA CYS A 112 7.49 9.35 -4.51
C CYS A 112 6.31 9.95 -3.73
N VAL A 113 6.18 9.64 -2.45
CA VAL A 113 5.09 10.19 -1.61
C VAL A 113 5.21 11.71 -1.52
N ALA A 114 6.41 12.25 -1.36
CA ALA A 114 6.65 13.70 -1.36
C ALA A 114 6.27 14.35 -2.70
N TYR A 115 6.67 13.73 -3.82
CA TYR A 115 6.38 14.21 -5.17
C TYR A 115 4.87 14.21 -5.49
N PHE A 116 4.15 13.14 -5.10
CA PHE A 116 2.72 13.00 -5.35
C PHE A 116 1.82 13.57 -4.24
N LYS A 117 2.39 14.30 -3.27
CA LYS A 117 1.64 14.82 -2.12
C LYS A 117 0.40 15.61 -2.52
N LYS A 118 0.52 16.53 -3.50
CA LYS A 118 -0.61 17.36 -3.95
C LYS A 118 -1.72 16.52 -4.60
N SER A 119 -1.35 15.55 -5.43
CA SER A 119 -2.28 14.62 -6.06
C SER A 119 -3.00 13.77 -5.01
N PHE A 120 -2.26 13.28 -4.02
CA PHE A 120 -2.78 12.52 -2.90
C PHE A 120 -3.79 13.33 -2.07
N GLU A 121 -3.47 14.57 -1.70
CA GLU A 121 -4.38 15.45 -0.93
C GLU A 121 -5.64 15.80 -1.71
N THR A 122 -5.51 16.09 -3.01
CA THR A 122 -6.65 16.36 -3.89
C THR A 122 -7.59 15.15 -3.93
N PHE A 123 -7.05 13.94 -4.03
CA PHE A 123 -7.86 12.73 -4.08
C PHE A 123 -8.42 12.31 -2.72
N LYS A 124 -7.67 12.48 -1.63
CA LYS A 124 -8.15 12.31 -0.25
C LYS A 124 -9.40 13.17 -0.02
N ASN A 125 -9.35 14.44 -0.42
CA ASN A 125 -10.49 15.34 -0.31
C ASN A 125 -11.68 14.88 -1.16
N PHE A 126 -11.44 14.35 -2.37
CA PHE A 126 -12.49 13.77 -3.21
C PHE A 126 -13.13 12.51 -2.60
N ILE A 127 -12.36 11.65 -1.93
CA ILE A 127 -12.92 10.49 -1.22
C ILE A 127 -13.81 10.96 -0.07
N ILE A 128 -13.30 11.89 0.75
CA ILE A 128 -13.99 12.42 1.94
C ILE A 128 -15.26 13.17 1.56
N TYR A 129 -15.22 13.95 0.48
CA TYR A 129 -16.37 14.74 0.05
C TYR A 129 -17.44 13.85 -0.60
N GLU A 130 -18.70 14.14 -0.31
CA GLU A 130 -19.86 13.37 -0.78
C GLU A 130 -20.35 13.81 -2.17
N SER A 131 -19.45 14.10 -3.12
CA SER A 131 -19.85 14.53 -4.47
C SER A 131 -20.51 13.44 -5.31
N THR A 132 -20.27 12.17 -4.97
CA THR A 132 -20.79 11.00 -5.69
C THR A 132 -21.93 10.36 -4.91
N ASN A 133 -23.05 10.14 -5.59
CA ASN A 133 -24.27 9.56 -5.03
C ASN A 133 -24.94 8.65 -6.07
N SER A 134 -25.34 7.45 -5.66
CA SER A 134 -26.03 6.49 -6.53
C SER A 134 -27.53 6.75 -6.67
N GLY A 135 -28.13 7.51 -5.76
CA GLY A 135 -29.58 7.65 -5.59
C GLY A 135 -30.18 6.63 -4.62
N ASP A 136 -29.35 5.79 -4.00
CA ASP A 136 -29.66 4.91 -2.86
C ASP A 136 -28.66 5.20 -1.72
N ILE A 137 -29.15 5.91 -0.70
CA ILE A 137 -28.33 6.34 0.45
C ILE A 137 -27.80 5.13 1.22
N VAL A 138 -28.60 4.06 1.34
CA VAL A 138 -28.23 2.87 2.11
C VAL A 138 -27.08 2.13 1.42
N PHE A 139 -27.14 2.01 0.09
CA PHE A 139 -26.06 1.42 -0.69
C PHE A 139 -24.77 2.26 -0.60
N ASP A 140 -24.88 3.59 -0.70
CA ASP A 140 -23.73 4.48 -0.66
C ASP A 140 -23.02 4.45 0.70
N GLU A 141 -23.79 4.46 1.79
CA GLU A 141 -23.28 4.38 3.15
C GLU A 141 -22.62 3.01 3.41
N LEU A 142 -23.20 1.93 2.89
CA LEU A 142 -22.61 0.59 2.95
C LEU A 142 -21.26 0.51 2.22
N GLU A 143 -21.14 1.04 0.99
CA GLU A 143 -19.88 1.03 0.24
C GLU A 143 -18.80 1.90 0.93
N ARG A 144 -19.17 3.05 1.49
CA ARG A 144 -18.26 3.89 2.27
C ARG A 144 -17.79 3.17 3.54
N HIS A 145 -18.70 2.51 4.25
CA HIS A 145 -18.37 1.73 5.44
C HIS A 145 -17.44 0.54 5.10
N LYS A 146 -17.69 -0.16 4.00
CA LYS A 146 -16.79 -1.22 3.50
C LYS A 146 -15.39 -0.66 3.24
N PHE A 147 -15.29 0.46 2.52
CA PHE A 147 -14.01 1.13 2.27
C PHE A 147 -13.26 1.43 3.58
N GLN A 148 -13.90 2.12 4.52
CA GLN A 148 -13.28 2.50 5.80
C GLN A 148 -12.83 1.28 6.59
N THR A 149 -13.65 0.22 6.63
CA THR A 149 -13.33 -1.02 7.34
C THR A 149 -12.11 -1.71 6.73
N HIS A 150 -12.07 -1.88 5.41
CA HIS A 150 -10.94 -2.53 4.74
C HIS A 150 -9.65 -1.69 4.84
N ALA A 151 -9.73 -0.38 4.62
CA ALA A 151 -8.59 0.52 4.74
C ALA A 151 -8.01 0.50 6.16
N ARG A 152 -8.88 0.52 7.18
CA ARG A 152 -8.48 0.43 8.59
C ARG A 152 -7.82 -0.91 8.88
N LEU A 153 -8.41 -2.03 8.47
CA LEU A 153 -7.83 -3.36 8.70
C LEU A 153 -6.43 -3.50 8.09
N ILE A 154 -6.22 -2.99 6.87
CA ILE A 154 -4.90 -3.00 6.22
C ILE A 154 -3.89 -2.16 7.02
N LEU A 155 -4.25 -0.94 7.41
CA LEU A 155 -3.35 -0.09 8.20
C LEU A 155 -3.02 -0.71 9.57
N GLN A 156 -4.02 -1.28 10.24
CA GLN A 156 -3.82 -1.97 11.52
C GLN A 156 -2.91 -3.20 11.36
N ALA A 157 -3.04 -3.95 10.26
CA ALA A 157 -2.15 -5.07 9.95
C ALA A 157 -0.71 -4.59 9.71
N VAL A 158 -0.51 -3.49 8.98
CA VAL A 158 0.82 -2.87 8.77
C VAL A 158 1.44 -2.44 10.10
N PHE A 159 0.69 -1.74 10.96
CA PHE A 159 1.20 -1.37 12.29
C PHE A 159 1.51 -2.61 13.15
N GLY A 160 0.65 -3.63 13.13
CA GLY A 160 0.86 -4.89 13.84
C GLY A 160 2.15 -5.60 13.38
N LEU A 161 2.42 -5.60 12.08
CA LEU A 161 3.64 -6.16 11.51
C LEU A 161 4.89 -5.38 11.98
N ILE A 162 4.87 -4.05 11.90
CA ILE A 162 5.98 -3.20 12.37
C ILE A 162 6.29 -3.46 13.85
N ILE A 163 5.25 -3.54 14.68
CA ILE A 163 5.40 -3.83 16.12
C ILE A 163 5.95 -5.24 16.34
N SER A 164 5.41 -6.24 15.62
CA SER A 164 5.87 -7.63 15.70
C SER A 164 7.35 -7.74 15.35
N ASP A 165 7.78 -7.13 14.24
CA ASP A 165 9.18 -7.18 13.79
C ASP A 165 10.11 -6.41 14.74
N THR A 166 9.63 -5.30 15.32
CA THR A 166 10.38 -4.59 16.37
C THR A 166 10.63 -5.47 17.59
N ILE A 167 9.62 -6.23 18.02
CA ILE A 167 9.74 -7.15 19.16
C ILE A 167 10.66 -8.31 18.81
N LEU A 168 10.48 -8.94 17.65
CA LEU A 168 11.28 -10.09 17.21
C LEU A 168 12.75 -9.73 17.04
N LEU A 169 13.07 -8.59 16.42
CA LEU A 169 14.45 -8.13 16.24
C LEU A 169 15.09 -7.62 17.53
N SER A 170 14.29 -7.25 18.54
CA SER A 170 14.80 -6.89 19.87
C SER A 170 15.32 -8.10 20.66
N ILE A 171 14.98 -9.34 20.24
CA ILE A 171 15.50 -10.56 20.87
C ILE A 171 16.91 -10.80 20.33
N PRO A 172 17.97 -10.70 21.17
CA PRO A 172 19.33 -10.89 20.70
C PRO A 172 19.56 -12.36 20.33
N CYS A 173 19.86 -12.62 19.07
CA CYS A 173 20.32 -13.92 18.60
C CYS A 173 21.59 -13.78 17.74
N THR A 174 22.35 -14.86 17.62
CA THR A 174 23.59 -14.91 16.83
C THR A 174 23.34 -14.55 15.37
N ALA A 175 22.23 -15.00 14.80
CA ALA A 175 21.82 -14.67 13.43
C ALA A 175 21.57 -13.15 13.25
N THR A 176 20.82 -12.49 14.12
CA THR A 176 20.61 -11.03 14.07
C THR A 176 21.93 -10.26 14.20
N ARG A 177 22.88 -10.76 15.01
CA ARG A 177 24.21 -10.14 15.14
C ARG A 177 25.02 -10.26 13.84
N ASN A 178 24.94 -11.40 13.16
CA ASN A 178 25.62 -11.62 11.87
C ASN A 178 24.94 -10.83 10.74
N LEU A 179 23.60 -10.78 10.73
CA LEU A 179 22.82 -10.11 9.67
C LEU A 179 22.92 -8.59 9.75
N ILE A 180 22.77 -8.01 10.95
CA ILE A 180 22.79 -6.54 11.10
C ILE A 180 24.23 -6.05 11.26
N GLY A 181 25.12 -6.80 11.92
CA GLY A 181 26.51 -6.42 12.13
C GLY A 181 26.69 -5.16 12.99
N PHE A 182 27.88 -4.94 13.53
CA PHE A 182 28.25 -3.65 14.12
C PHE A 182 29.48 -3.10 13.41
N PRO A 183 29.43 -1.88 12.84
CA PRO A 183 30.57 -1.31 12.14
C PRO A 183 31.80 -1.22 13.04
N ALA A 184 32.95 -1.74 12.59
CA ALA A 184 34.19 -1.70 13.34
C ALA A 184 34.59 -0.26 13.72
N GLN A 185 34.25 0.72 12.88
CA GLN A 185 34.49 2.14 13.11
C GLN A 185 33.80 2.69 14.37
N PHE A 186 32.64 2.14 14.76
CA PHE A 186 31.94 2.56 15.97
C PHE A 186 32.47 1.89 17.25
N SER A 187 33.37 0.92 17.13
CA SER A 187 34.00 0.28 18.30
C SER A 187 35.02 1.18 19.01
N VAL A 188 35.49 2.24 18.33
CA VAL A 188 36.43 3.24 18.85
C VAL A 188 35.84 4.04 20.01
N ALA A 189 34.51 4.16 20.09
CA ALA A 189 33.80 4.91 21.14
C ALA A 189 33.77 4.20 22.52
N GLY A 190 34.39 3.02 22.65
CA GLY A 190 34.47 2.24 23.88
C GLY A 190 33.39 1.14 24.00
N LYS A 191 33.69 0.10 24.79
CA LYS A 191 32.91 -1.16 24.86
C LYS A 191 31.46 -0.99 25.33
N TRP A 192 31.17 0.02 26.15
CA TRP A 192 29.81 0.25 26.67
C TRP A 192 28.98 1.07 25.67
N ALA A 193 29.53 2.19 25.18
CA ALA A 193 28.88 3.02 24.15
C ALA A 193 28.60 2.22 22.87
N SER A 194 29.54 1.39 22.41
CA SER A 194 29.36 0.51 21.26
C SER A 194 28.19 -0.47 21.45
N ARG A 195 28.05 -1.06 22.64
CA ARG A 195 26.92 -1.96 22.94
C ARG A 195 25.58 -1.23 22.94
N VAL A 196 25.52 -0.04 23.53
CA VAL A 196 24.31 0.80 23.53
C VAL A 196 23.93 1.18 22.10
N LEU A 197 24.89 1.63 21.29
CA LEU A 197 24.68 1.97 19.88
C LEU A 197 24.23 0.75 19.07
N GLN A 198 24.78 -0.44 19.30
CA GLN A 198 24.36 -1.67 18.64
C GLN A 198 22.91 -2.04 18.97
N VAL A 199 22.52 -1.99 20.25
CA VAL A 199 21.14 -2.26 20.67
C VAL A 199 20.19 -1.23 20.05
N LEU A 200 20.58 0.04 20.04
CA LEU A 200 19.80 1.11 19.43
C LEU A 200 19.67 0.91 17.92
N LEU A 201 20.72 0.51 17.21
CA LEU A 201 20.69 0.21 15.78
C LEU A 201 19.71 -0.92 15.46
N VAL A 202 19.81 -2.04 16.19
CA VAL A 202 18.99 -3.23 15.95
C VAL A 202 17.51 -2.97 16.30
N SER A 203 17.24 -2.39 17.47
CA SER A 203 15.86 -2.14 17.93
C SER A 203 15.16 -1.02 17.18
N SER A 204 15.89 0.00 16.71
CA SER A 204 15.32 1.09 15.92
C SER A 204 15.16 0.79 14.43
N PHE A 205 15.74 -0.31 13.94
CA PHE A 205 15.71 -0.67 12.52
C PHE A 205 14.29 -0.76 11.96
N PRO A 206 13.37 -1.57 12.55
CA PRO A 206 12.01 -1.69 12.03
C PRO A 206 11.22 -0.39 12.18
N LEU A 207 11.41 0.31 13.31
CA LEU A 207 10.72 1.56 13.60
C LEU A 207 11.08 2.71 12.66
N ALA A 208 12.31 2.77 12.15
CA ALA A 208 12.72 3.84 11.24
C ALA A 208 12.55 3.45 9.76
N THR A 209 12.80 2.18 9.41
CA THR A 209 12.83 1.73 8.01
C THR A 209 11.44 1.30 7.51
N PHE A 210 10.68 0.52 8.29
CA PHE A 210 9.42 -0.03 7.79
C PHE A 210 8.31 1.00 7.62
N PRO A 211 8.11 2.01 8.49
CA PRO A 211 7.16 3.08 8.20
C PRO A 211 7.50 3.85 6.91
N LYS A 212 8.79 4.10 6.63
CA LYS A 212 9.23 4.72 5.37
C LYS A 212 8.93 3.86 4.16
N PHE A 213 9.13 2.55 4.29
CA PHE A 213 8.87 1.60 3.23
C PHE A 213 7.37 1.42 2.95
N THR A 214 6.57 1.20 3.99
CA THR A 214 5.16 0.84 3.91
C THR A 214 4.22 2.03 3.67
N SER A 215 4.69 3.25 3.91
CA SER A 215 3.90 4.47 3.75
C SER A 215 3.41 4.71 2.31
N SER A 216 4.29 4.53 1.32
CA SER A 216 3.96 4.64 -0.10
C SER A 216 2.94 3.59 -0.52
N MET A 217 3.15 2.34 -0.06
CA MET A 217 2.22 1.23 -0.28
C MET A 217 0.84 1.55 0.28
N ALA A 218 0.77 1.87 1.57
CA ALA A 218 -0.46 2.14 2.27
C ALA A 218 -1.23 3.28 1.60
N SER A 219 -0.52 4.33 1.19
CA SER A 219 -1.11 5.45 0.43
C SER A 219 -1.73 4.96 -0.87
N ASN A 220 -0.99 4.25 -1.72
CA ASN A 220 -1.48 3.74 -2.99
C ASN A 220 -2.67 2.79 -2.84
N VAL A 221 -2.60 1.84 -1.90
CA VAL A 221 -3.66 0.87 -1.64
C VAL A 221 -4.94 1.57 -1.19
N ILE A 222 -4.83 2.58 -0.31
CA ILE A 222 -5.99 3.35 0.16
C ILE A 222 -6.59 4.20 -0.97
N LEU A 223 -5.74 4.81 -1.82
CA LEU A 223 -6.22 5.53 -3.00
C LEU A 223 -7.01 4.61 -3.94
N LEU A 224 -6.48 3.43 -4.24
CA LEU A 224 -7.16 2.45 -5.12
C LEU A 224 -8.47 1.95 -4.51
N LEU A 225 -8.48 1.64 -3.20
CA LEU A 225 -9.69 1.22 -2.49
C LEU A 225 -10.76 2.32 -2.49
N GLY A 226 -10.38 3.58 -2.23
CA GLY A 226 -11.30 4.71 -2.26
C GLY A 226 -11.86 4.97 -3.65
N MET A 227 -11.02 4.84 -4.69
CA MET A 227 -11.47 4.92 -6.07
C MET A 227 -12.49 3.83 -6.39
N ARG A 228 -12.22 2.59 -5.96
CA ARG A 228 -13.11 1.45 -6.20
C ARG A 228 -14.48 1.68 -5.59
N ALA A 229 -14.54 2.17 -4.35
CA ALA A 229 -15.80 2.49 -3.70
C ALA A 229 -16.59 3.57 -4.46
N LYS A 230 -15.93 4.64 -4.92
CA LYS A 230 -16.57 5.70 -5.73
C LYS A 230 -17.10 5.16 -7.07
N LEU A 231 -16.35 4.28 -7.74
CA LEU A 231 -16.81 3.65 -8.98
C LEU A 231 -17.96 2.68 -8.77
N ASN A 232 -17.98 1.93 -7.66
CA ASN A 232 -19.12 1.07 -7.32
C ASN A 232 -20.41 1.88 -7.14
N ILE A 233 -20.32 3.06 -6.50
CA ILE A 233 -21.46 3.98 -6.33
C ILE A 233 -21.97 4.44 -7.71
N VAL A 234 -21.07 4.85 -8.62
CA VAL A 234 -21.45 5.23 -9.99
C VAL A 234 -22.05 4.05 -10.76
N ALA A 235 -21.46 2.86 -10.66
CA ALA A 235 -21.97 1.66 -11.28
C ALA A 235 -23.39 1.33 -10.79
N HIS A 236 -23.63 1.46 -9.49
CA HIS A 236 -24.95 1.25 -8.90
C HIS A 236 -25.96 2.28 -9.40
N ARG A 237 -25.58 3.54 -9.57
CA ARG A 237 -26.43 4.58 -10.18
C ARG A 237 -26.93 4.17 -11.55
N TYR A 238 -26.04 3.70 -12.43
CA TYR A 238 -26.44 3.25 -13.77
C TYR A 238 -27.40 2.06 -13.71
N ARG A 239 -27.18 1.11 -12.80
CA ARG A 239 -28.08 -0.03 -12.59
C ARG A 239 -29.47 0.41 -12.10
N LEU A 240 -29.53 1.40 -11.20
CA LEU A 240 -30.80 1.96 -10.73
C LEU A 240 -31.57 2.67 -11.85
N ILE A 241 -30.87 3.44 -12.70
CA ILE A 241 -31.47 4.09 -13.88
C ILE A 241 -32.06 3.03 -14.82
N LEU A 242 -31.28 1.97 -15.10
CA LEU A 242 -31.72 0.86 -15.95
C LEU A 242 -32.96 0.15 -15.39
N ASN A 243 -32.94 -0.23 -14.11
CA ASN A 243 -34.04 -0.95 -13.47
C ASN A 243 -35.31 -0.11 -13.36
N ARG A 244 -35.19 1.19 -13.02
CA ARG A 244 -36.35 2.11 -12.96
C ARG A 244 -36.97 2.33 -14.32
N HIS A 245 -36.15 2.41 -15.37
CA HIS A 245 -36.61 2.54 -16.74
C HIS A 245 -37.39 1.30 -17.19
N LEU A 246 -36.88 0.09 -16.91
CA LEU A 246 -37.58 -1.16 -17.20
C LEU A 246 -38.96 -1.25 -16.53
N LEU A 247 -39.10 -0.69 -15.32
CA LEU A 247 -40.33 -0.76 -14.52
C LEU A 247 -41.37 0.33 -14.86
N LYS A 248 -40.97 1.45 -15.50
CA LYS A 248 -41.84 2.61 -15.76
C LYS A 248 -41.80 3.05 -17.22
N ALA A 249 -42.07 2.09 -18.11
CA ALA A 249 -42.04 2.27 -19.57
C ALA A 249 -42.92 3.42 -20.12
N GLU A 250 -43.82 3.99 -19.32
CA GLU A 250 -44.80 4.98 -19.80
C GLU A 250 -44.49 6.46 -19.51
N HIS A 251 -43.54 6.87 -18.65
CA HIS A 251 -43.45 8.31 -18.26
C HIS A 251 -42.05 8.96 -18.30
N SER A 252 -41.93 9.89 -19.26
CA SER A 252 -40.97 10.98 -19.49
C SER A 252 -39.51 10.61 -19.83
N MET A 253 -39.25 10.51 -21.13
CA MET A 253 -37.93 10.58 -21.75
C MET A 253 -37.05 11.73 -21.19
N GLU A 254 -37.69 12.83 -20.76
CA GLU A 254 -37.02 13.97 -20.14
C GLU A 254 -36.39 13.64 -18.78
N ARG A 255 -37.07 12.86 -17.95
CA ARG A 255 -36.52 12.42 -16.66
C ARG A 255 -35.33 11.48 -16.87
N LEU A 256 -35.43 10.59 -17.86
CA LEU A 256 -34.32 9.72 -18.21
C LEU A 256 -33.11 10.52 -18.72
N ASP A 257 -33.31 11.52 -19.59
CA ASP A 257 -32.25 12.42 -20.07
C ASP A 257 -31.57 13.15 -18.89
N LEU A 258 -32.35 13.66 -17.93
CA LEU A 258 -31.82 14.30 -16.73
C LEU A 258 -31.02 13.34 -15.83
N GLU A 259 -31.55 12.15 -15.56
CA GLU A 259 -30.88 11.15 -14.71
C GLU A 259 -29.58 10.63 -15.34
N VAL A 260 -29.60 10.35 -16.64
CA VAL A 260 -28.42 9.93 -17.43
C VAL A 260 -27.38 11.04 -17.47
N ARG A 261 -27.77 12.28 -17.72
CA ARG A 261 -26.84 13.42 -17.78
C ARG A 261 -26.17 13.65 -16.43
N ALA A 262 -26.92 13.55 -15.33
CA ALA A 262 -26.37 13.65 -13.99
C ALA A 262 -25.40 12.49 -13.67
N ALA A 263 -25.73 11.25 -14.08
CA ALA A 263 -24.82 10.11 -13.92
C ALA A 263 -23.52 10.29 -14.73
N LEU A 264 -23.61 10.80 -15.96
CA LEU A 264 -22.45 11.06 -16.82
C LEU A 264 -21.53 12.15 -16.25
N ILE A 265 -22.09 13.22 -15.66
CA ILE A 265 -21.29 14.26 -15.01
C ILE A 265 -20.48 13.66 -13.86
N GLN A 266 -21.11 12.83 -13.02
CA GLN A 266 -20.41 12.13 -11.93
C GLN A 266 -19.37 11.14 -12.46
N GLN A 267 -19.67 10.43 -13.55
CA GLN A 267 -18.73 9.52 -14.19
C GLN A 267 -17.48 10.25 -14.69
N ILE A 268 -17.65 11.40 -15.36
CA ILE A 268 -16.53 12.22 -15.87
C ILE A 268 -15.66 12.71 -14.71
N GLU A 269 -16.26 13.17 -13.62
CA GLU A 269 -15.53 13.59 -12.42
C GLU A 269 -14.72 12.41 -11.84
N CYS A 270 -15.33 11.24 -11.72
CA CYS A 270 -14.66 10.02 -11.26
C CYS A 270 -13.51 9.62 -12.20
N TRP A 271 -13.67 9.69 -13.52
CA TRP A 271 -12.61 9.40 -14.49
C TRP A 271 -11.44 10.35 -14.43
N ARG A 272 -11.68 11.64 -14.20
CA ARG A 272 -10.60 12.61 -13.98
C ARG A 272 -9.75 12.25 -12.76
N HIS A 273 -10.39 11.86 -11.66
CA HIS A 273 -9.67 11.45 -10.45
C HIS A 273 -9.01 10.08 -10.61
N PHE A 274 -9.66 9.14 -11.29
CA PHE A 274 -9.10 7.83 -11.60
C PHE A 274 -7.83 7.93 -12.44
N SER A 275 -7.78 8.80 -13.45
CA SER A 275 -6.58 8.97 -14.27
C SER A 275 -5.38 9.49 -13.45
N ILE A 276 -5.63 10.37 -12.48
CA ILE A 276 -4.59 10.89 -11.57
C ILE A 276 -4.07 9.78 -10.65
N VAL A 277 -4.98 9.00 -10.06
CA VAL A 277 -4.62 7.86 -9.20
C VAL A 277 -3.83 6.83 -9.98
N LYS A 278 -4.30 6.50 -11.19
CA LYS A 278 -3.66 5.53 -12.09
C LYS A 278 -2.23 5.92 -12.43
N ASP A 279 -2.01 7.17 -12.83
CA ASP A 279 -0.68 7.70 -13.13
C ASP A 279 0.24 7.68 -11.89
N THR A 280 -0.29 8.09 -10.74
CA THR A 280 0.44 8.10 -9.46
C THR A 280 0.84 6.68 -9.04
N VAL A 281 -0.10 5.74 -9.04
CA VAL A 281 0.14 4.34 -8.67
C VAL A 281 1.09 3.66 -9.65
N GLY A 282 0.93 3.90 -10.96
CA GLY A 282 1.81 3.35 -11.98
C GLY A 282 3.27 3.81 -11.82
N LYS A 283 3.49 5.11 -11.60
CA LYS A 283 4.84 5.67 -11.39
C LYS A 283 5.50 5.17 -10.11
N THR A 284 4.72 5.01 -9.04
CA THR A 284 5.25 4.55 -7.76
C THR A 284 5.48 3.04 -7.70
N PHE A 285 4.82 2.23 -8.53
CA PHE A 285 4.95 0.78 -8.51
C PHE A 285 6.22 0.23 -9.17
N ILE A 286 6.82 0.94 -10.14
CA ILE A 286 8.06 0.49 -10.79
C ILE A 286 9.18 0.17 -9.78
N PRO A 287 9.58 1.10 -8.89
CA PRO A 287 10.63 0.79 -7.92
C PRO A 287 10.23 -0.33 -6.96
N VAL A 288 8.93 -0.45 -6.65
CA VAL A 288 8.39 -1.55 -5.83
C VAL A 288 8.59 -2.89 -6.53
N HIS A 289 8.29 -2.97 -7.83
CA HIS A 289 8.40 -4.18 -8.64
C HIS A 289 9.82 -4.72 -8.70
N TYR A 290 10.76 -3.90 -9.13
CA TYR A 290 12.15 -4.33 -9.24
C TYR A 290 12.76 -4.65 -7.87
N TYR A 291 12.42 -3.87 -6.83
CA TYR A 291 12.86 -4.17 -5.47
C TYR A 291 12.29 -5.50 -4.97
N SER A 292 11.00 -5.77 -5.19
CA SER A 292 10.37 -7.02 -4.74
C SER A 292 10.99 -8.24 -5.41
N VAL A 293 11.26 -8.21 -6.72
CA VAL A 293 11.91 -9.32 -7.44
C VAL A 293 13.29 -9.60 -6.85
N TYR A 294 14.12 -8.57 -6.75
CA TYR A 294 15.49 -8.71 -6.25
C TYR A 294 15.53 -9.16 -4.78
N CYS A 295 14.74 -8.50 -3.93
CA CYS A 295 14.78 -8.71 -2.50
C CYS A 295 14.18 -10.07 -2.11
N THR A 296 13.11 -10.52 -2.79
CA THR A 296 12.49 -11.81 -2.43
C THR A 296 13.43 -12.99 -2.67
N GLY A 297 14.08 -13.07 -3.84
CA GLY A 297 15.04 -14.15 -4.13
C GLY A 297 16.24 -14.13 -3.16
N SER A 298 16.77 -12.93 -2.90
CA SER A 298 17.93 -12.75 -2.01
C SER A 298 17.61 -13.05 -0.55
N LEU A 299 16.42 -12.68 -0.05
CA LEU A 299 15.98 -12.98 1.32
C LEU A 299 15.73 -14.47 1.53
N LEU A 300 15.19 -15.19 0.54
CA LEU A 300 15.00 -16.63 0.59
C LEU A 300 16.34 -17.37 0.66
N TYR A 301 17.32 -16.95 -0.16
CA TYR A 301 18.69 -17.47 -0.12
C TYR A 301 19.33 -17.29 1.27
N VAL A 302 19.31 -16.07 1.82
CA VAL A 302 19.84 -15.79 3.17
C VAL A 302 19.10 -16.60 4.24
N SER A 303 17.78 -16.75 4.12
CA SER A 303 16.99 -17.53 5.09
C SER A 303 17.32 -19.02 5.06
N GLN A 304 17.72 -19.58 3.92
CA GLN A 304 18.12 -20.98 3.80
C GLN A 304 19.45 -21.24 4.51
N ASP A 305 20.43 -20.35 4.33
CA ASP A 305 21.77 -20.48 4.93
C ASP A 305 21.75 -20.34 6.47
N MET A 306 20.92 -19.42 6.99
CA MET A 306 20.86 -19.13 8.43
C MET A 306 20.17 -20.20 9.31
N GLY A 307 19.48 -21.18 8.71
CA GLY A 307 18.68 -22.17 9.42
C GLY A 307 17.47 -21.59 10.17
N ILE A 308 16.78 -22.44 10.97
CA ILE A 308 15.54 -22.06 11.67
C ILE A 308 15.87 -21.25 12.93
N ASN A 309 15.60 -19.93 12.89
CA ASN A 309 15.77 -19.02 14.01
C ASN A 309 14.77 -17.83 13.95
N ALA A 310 14.72 -16.98 14.98
CA ALA A 310 13.81 -15.82 15.01
C ALA A 310 14.03 -14.85 13.82
N THR A 311 15.28 -14.68 13.37
CA THR A 311 15.65 -13.84 12.22
C THR A 311 15.11 -14.42 10.91
N SER A 312 15.19 -15.73 10.70
CA SER A 312 14.59 -16.42 9.56
C SER A 312 13.08 -16.21 9.50
N GLY A 313 12.40 -16.19 10.66
CA GLY A 313 10.98 -15.85 10.76
C GLY A 313 10.68 -14.44 10.26
N VAL A 314 11.52 -13.45 10.62
CA VAL A 314 11.41 -12.06 10.15
C VAL A 314 11.69 -11.95 8.65
N LEU A 315 12.67 -12.69 8.12
CA LEU A 315 12.97 -12.73 6.68
C LEU A 315 11.80 -13.31 5.88
N VAL A 316 11.23 -14.44 6.32
CA VAL A 316 10.06 -15.06 5.70
C VAL A 316 8.84 -14.14 5.79
N ALA A 317 8.61 -13.49 6.93
CA ALA A 317 7.55 -12.51 7.09
C ALA A 317 7.72 -11.32 6.13
N SER A 318 8.96 -10.85 5.94
CA SER A 318 9.30 -9.78 4.99
C SER A 318 9.02 -10.20 3.55
N VAL A 319 9.40 -11.42 3.15
CA VAL A 319 9.08 -12.01 1.84
C VAL A 319 7.56 -12.07 1.63
N CYS A 320 6.83 -12.61 2.60
CA CYS A 320 5.38 -12.69 2.54
C CYS A 320 4.76 -11.28 2.39
N PHE A 321 5.27 -10.31 3.12
CA PHE A 321 4.80 -8.93 3.05
C PHE A 321 5.03 -8.32 1.65
N LEU A 322 6.22 -8.48 1.06
CA LEU A 322 6.52 -7.98 -0.29
C LEU A 322 5.61 -8.61 -1.35
N LEU A 323 5.41 -9.93 -1.28
CA LEU A 323 4.53 -10.64 -2.19
C LEU A 323 3.07 -10.22 -2.04
N LEU A 324 2.59 -10.06 -0.80
CA LEU A 324 1.24 -9.58 -0.52
C LEU A 324 1.04 -8.14 -1.01
N GLU A 325 2.00 -7.24 -0.79
CA GLU A 325 1.99 -5.87 -1.31
C GLU A 325 1.79 -5.86 -2.84
N HIS A 326 2.59 -6.66 -3.54
CA HIS A 326 2.49 -6.80 -4.99
C HIS A 326 1.14 -7.35 -5.43
N TYR A 327 0.73 -8.45 -4.81
CA TYR A 327 -0.53 -9.12 -5.12
C TYR A 327 -1.73 -8.20 -4.90
N PHE A 328 -1.82 -7.54 -3.74
CA PHE A 328 -2.95 -6.65 -3.41
C PHE A 328 -3.03 -5.47 -4.38
N THR A 329 -1.89 -4.89 -4.75
CA THR A 329 -1.86 -3.76 -5.70
C THR A 329 -2.36 -4.21 -7.08
N CYS A 330 -1.87 -5.33 -7.60
CA CYS A 330 -2.34 -5.89 -8.86
C CYS A 330 -3.83 -6.27 -8.80
N ARG A 331 -4.27 -6.93 -7.73
CA ARG A 331 -5.66 -7.38 -7.57
C ARG A 331 -6.64 -6.22 -7.45
N LEU A 332 -6.24 -5.12 -6.81
CA LEU A 332 -7.06 -3.91 -6.73
C LEU A 332 -7.23 -3.23 -8.08
N ILE A 333 -6.18 -3.21 -8.90
CA ILE A 333 -6.24 -2.69 -10.26
C ILE A 333 -7.15 -3.55 -11.14
N ASP A 334 -7.01 -4.87 -11.09
CA ASP A 334 -7.92 -5.79 -11.80
C ASP A 334 -9.37 -5.59 -11.34
N SER A 335 -9.59 -5.44 -10.02
CA SER A 335 -10.93 -5.18 -9.50
C SER A 335 -11.51 -3.83 -9.94
N LEU A 336 -10.69 -2.79 -10.13
CA LEU A 336 -11.14 -1.50 -10.68
C LEU A 336 -11.54 -1.64 -12.15
N ARG A 337 -10.83 -2.48 -12.91
CA ARG A 337 -11.17 -2.83 -14.28
C ARG A 337 -12.54 -3.53 -14.33
N ASP A 338 -12.76 -4.54 -13.50
CA ASP A 338 -14.04 -5.25 -13.43
C ASP A 338 -15.24 -4.30 -13.18
N VAL A 339 -15.06 -3.31 -12.29
CA VAL A 339 -16.09 -2.30 -12.01
C VAL A 339 -16.31 -1.38 -13.22
N THR A 340 -15.23 -0.96 -13.88
CA THR A 340 -15.28 -0.12 -15.08
C THR A 340 -16.00 -0.84 -16.23
N ASP A 341 -15.67 -2.11 -16.45
CA ASP A 341 -16.31 -2.96 -17.45
C ASP A 341 -17.81 -3.16 -17.14
N SER A 342 -18.16 -3.34 -15.86
CA SER A 342 -19.56 -3.38 -15.45
C SER A 342 -20.31 -2.07 -15.71
N ILE A 343 -19.67 -0.91 -15.55
CA ILE A 343 -20.26 0.39 -15.92
C ILE A 343 -20.50 0.41 -17.44
N GLY A 344 -19.50 0.04 -18.23
CA GLY A 344 -19.60 -0.03 -19.69
C GLY A 344 -20.75 -0.94 -20.15
N TYR A 345 -20.86 -2.14 -19.58
CA TYR A 345 -21.95 -3.07 -19.89
C TYR A 345 -23.32 -2.50 -19.53
N THR A 346 -23.45 -1.82 -18.38
CA THR A 346 -24.73 -1.21 -17.97
C THR A 346 -25.13 -0.05 -18.87
N ILE A 347 -24.17 0.78 -19.30
CA ILE A 347 -24.39 1.85 -20.28
C ILE A 347 -24.84 1.26 -21.63
N PHE A 348 -24.24 0.16 -22.06
CA PHE A 348 -24.63 -0.54 -23.29
C PHE A 348 -26.07 -1.08 -23.20
N GLN A 349 -26.44 -1.74 -22.09
CA GLN A 349 -27.80 -2.21 -21.87
C GLN A 349 -28.81 -1.06 -21.88
N LEU A 350 -28.48 0.05 -21.22
CA LEU A 350 -29.31 1.24 -21.23
C LEU A 350 -29.50 1.77 -22.66
N CYS A 351 -28.42 1.86 -23.44
CA CYS A 351 -28.46 2.27 -24.84
C CYS A 351 -29.37 1.37 -25.71
N ALA A 352 -29.33 0.06 -25.48
CA ALA A 352 -30.10 -0.92 -26.23
C ALA A 352 -31.60 -0.91 -25.89
N GLN A 353 -31.95 -0.57 -24.64
CA GLN A 353 -33.32 -0.68 -24.11
C GLN A 353 -34.13 0.61 -24.18
N ILE A 354 -33.55 1.75 -24.54
CA ILE A 354 -34.30 3.01 -24.68
C ILE A 354 -35.32 2.87 -25.83
N PRO A 355 -36.63 3.05 -25.56
CA PRO A 355 -37.66 2.95 -26.59
C PRO A 355 -37.62 4.17 -27.51
N TYR A 356 -37.91 3.93 -28.78
CA TYR A 356 -38.05 5.00 -29.76
C TYR A 356 -39.38 5.73 -29.58
N SER A 357 -39.34 7.07 -29.51
CA SER A 357 -40.53 7.93 -29.54
C SER A 357 -40.41 8.92 -30.68
N ARG A 358 -41.43 8.96 -31.56
CA ARG A 358 -41.48 9.87 -32.71
C ARG A 358 -41.55 11.33 -32.27
N GLU A 359 -42.28 11.63 -31.20
CA GLU A 359 -42.44 12.98 -30.64
C GLU A 359 -41.13 13.52 -30.04
N HIS A 360 -40.28 12.64 -29.53
CA HIS A 360 -39.02 12.99 -28.87
C HIS A 360 -37.78 12.59 -29.69
N HIS A 361 -37.91 12.47 -31.02
CA HIS A 361 -36.87 11.93 -31.91
C HIS A 361 -35.49 12.57 -31.69
N SER A 362 -35.42 13.90 -31.63
CA SER A 362 -34.16 14.63 -31.44
C SER A 362 -33.50 14.33 -30.09
N LYS A 363 -34.28 14.26 -29.01
CA LYS A 363 -33.81 13.90 -27.66
C LYS A 363 -33.34 12.45 -27.62
N PHE A 364 -34.07 11.54 -28.26
CA PHE A 364 -33.69 10.13 -28.41
C PHE A 364 -32.33 9.96 -29.10
N ILE A 365 -32.15 10.56 -30.28
CA ILE A 365 -30.89 10.49 -31.02
C ILE A 365 -29.74 11.07 -30.20
N ARG A 366 -29.95 12.21 -29.54
CA ARG A 366 -28.93 12.84 -28.69
C ARG A 366 -28.52 11.94 -27.53
N MET A 367 -29.47 11.42 -26.76
CA MET A 367 -29.20 10.57 -25.61
C MET A 367 -28.48 9.28 -26.02
N LYS A 368 -28.95 8.63 -27.09
CA LYS A 368 -28.33 7.42 -27.64
C LYS A 368 -26.89 7.69 -28.07
N ARG A 369 -26.64 8.79 -28.79
CA ARG A 369 -25.29 9.19 -29.19
C ARG A 369 -24.39 9.43 -27.98
N THR A 370 -24.87 10.14 -26.96
CA THR A 370 -24.12 10.40 -25.73
C THR A 370 -23.77 9.11 -24.99
N LEU A 371 -24.71 8.17 -24.87
CA LEU A 371 -24.48 6.88 -24.23
C LEU A 371 -23.51 6.00 -25.02
N ILE A 372 -23.56 6.01 -26.35
CA ILE A 372 -22.59 5.30 -27.20
C ILE A 372 -21.19 5.88 -27.01
N ILE A 373 -21.05 7.22 -26.99
CA ILE A 373 -19.75 7.87 -26.73
C ILE A 373 -19.24 7.50 -25.33
N ALA A 374 -20.11 7.56 -24.32
CA ALA A 374 -19.76 7.19 -22.94
C ALA A 374 -19.34 5.71 -22.85
N TRP A 375 -20.06 4.82 -23.53
CA TRP A 375 -19.73 3.40 -23.62
C TRP A 375 -18.35 3.18 -24.27
N ILE A 376 -18.11 3.76 -25.44
CA ILE A 376 -16.82 3.67 -26.15
C ILE A 376 -15.68 4.16 -25.24
N ASN A 377 -15.85 5.32 -24.59
CA ASN A 377 -14.84 5.88 -23.69
C ASN A 377 -14.64 5.03 -22.43
N THR A 378 -15.67 4.34 -21.96
CA THR A 378 -15.58 3.45 -20.79
C THR A 378 -14.86 2.15 -21.15
N CYS A 379 -15.19 1.54 -22.29
CA CYS A 379 -14.51 0.34 -22.78
C CYS A 379 -13.05 0.61 -23.17
N ASN A 380 -12.76 1.81 -23.67
CA ASN A 380 -11.41 2.26 -23.99
C ASN A 380 -10.70 2.92 -22.80
N ALA A 381 -11.28 2.89 -21.60
CA ALA A 381 -10.62 3.38 -20.40
C ALA A 381 -9.35 2.55 -20.19
N THR A 382 -8.21 3.13 -20.59
CA THR A 382 -6.94 2.41 -20.67
C THR A 382 -6.58 1.79 -19.32
N PRO A 383 -6.00 0.58 -19.32
CA PRO A 383 -5.53 -0.05 -18.09
C PRO A 383 -4.48 0.80 -17.37
N ALA A 384 -4.22 0.48 -16.11
CA ALA A 384 -3.14 1.08 -15.34
C ALA A 384 -1.79 0.65 -15.93
N ASN A 385 -1.27 1.51 -16.83
CA ASN A 385 0.00 1.28 -17.50
C ASN A 385 1.13 1.89 -16.67
N CYS A 386 2.08 1.07 -16.25
CA CYS A 386 3.36 1.53 -15.69
C CYS A 386 4.25 2.01 -16.83
N PHE A 387 4.23 3.31 -17.14
CA PHE A 387 5.08 3.91 -18.18
C PHE A 387 5.01 3.19 -19.55
N GLN A 388 3.90 2.51 -19.87
CA GLN A 388 3.75 1.65 -21.05
C GLN A 388 4.70 0.43 -21.11
N ILE A 389 5.48 0.18 -20.05
CA ILE A 389 6.44 -0.93 -19.98
C ILE A 389 5.73 -2.22 -19.53
N PHE A 390 4.80 -2.12 -18.58
CA PHE A 390 4.02 -3.25 -18.06
C PHE A 390 2.58 -2.85 -17.73
N GLU A 391 1.66 -3.77 -18.01
CA GLU A 391 0.28 -3.71 -17.53
C GLU A 391 0.19 -4.31 -16.12
N MET A 392 -0.23 -3.49 -15.16
CA MET A 392 -0.41 -3.92 -13.78
C MET A 392 -1.61 -4.88 -13.72
N SER A 393 -1.33 -6.16 -13.48
CA SER A 393 -2.35 -7.21 -13.46
C SER A 393 -1.88 -8.39 -12.62
N THR A 394 -2.80 -9.27 -12.25
CA THR A 394 -2.47 -10.55 -11.61
C THR A 394 -1.50 -11.38 -12.47
N SER A 395 -1.54 -11.24 -13.80
CA SER A 395 -0.56 -11.89 -14.70
C SER A 395 0.88 -11.39 -14.49
N ALA A 396 1.06 -10.11 -14.16
CA ALA A 396 2.37 -9.54 -13.86
C ALA A 396 2.91 -10.06 -12.52
N PHE A 397 2.03 -10.33 -11.56
CA PHE A 397 2.39 -10.97 -10.30
C PHE A 397 2.87 -12.42 -10.50
N VAL A 398 2.17 -13.22 -11.33
CA VAL A 398 2.61 -14.59 -11.65
C VAL A 398 3.99 -14.59 -12.33
N ARG A 399 4.22 -13.65 -13.25
CA ARG A 399 5.55 -13.46 -13.86
C ARG A 399 6.62 -13.12 -12.82
N LEU A 400 6.31 -12.25 -11.85
CA LEU A 400 7.20 -11.94 -10.74
C LEU A 400 7.56 -13.18 -9.90
N LEU A 401 6.59 -14.04 -9.58
CA LEU A 401 6.85 -15.28 -8.85
C LEU A 401 7.80 -16.20 -9.62
N ASN A 402 7.57 -16.38 -10.92
CA ASN A 402 8.44 -17.20 -11.77
C ASN A 402 9.87 -16.64 -11.83
N THR A 403 10.03 -15.33 -12.04
CA THR A 403 11.35 -14.69 -12.04
C THR A 403 12.04 -14.79 -10.69
N THR A 404 11.30 -14.63 -9.60
CA THR A 404 11.83 -14.75 -8.24
C THR A 404 12.34 -16.18 -7.98
N TYR A 405 11.57 -17.19 -8.40
CA TYR A 405 11.98 -18.59 -8.34
C TYR A 405 13.26 -18.82 -9.15
N SER A 406 13.35 -18.29 -10.37
CA SER A 406 14.56 -18.40 -11.20
C SER A 406 15.79 -17.72 -10.58
N VAL A 407 15.62 -16.54 -9.96
CA VAL A 407 16.71 -15.86 -9.24
C VAL A 407 17.16 -16.68 -8.04
N PHE A 408 16.21 -17.23 -7.29
CA PHE A 408 16.50 -18.09 -6.14
C PHE A 408 17.26 -19.36 -6.55
N THR A 409 16.81 -20.07 -7.59
CA THR A 409 17.52 -21.27 -8.10
C THR A 409 18.91 -20.93 -8.63
N PHE A 410 19.06 -19.79 -9.34
CA PHE A 410 20.38 -19.35 -9.82
C PHE A 410 21.35 -19.06 -8.68
N LEU A 411 20.89 -18.41 -7.60
CA LEU A 411 21.73 -18.15 -6.43
C LEU A 411 22.18 -19.44 -5.74
N ILE A 412 21.33 -20.48 -5.73
CA ILE A 412 21.70 -21.80 -5.23
C ILE A 412 22.74 -22.46 -6.13
N ASP A 413 22.55 -22.45 -7.45
CA ASP A 413 23.42 -23.16 -8.40
C ASP A 413 24.84 -22.55 -8.51
N VAL A 414 25.01 -21.27 -8.18
CA VAL A 414 26.29 -20.54 -8.26
C VAL A 414 27.14 -20.67 -6.97
N THR A 415 26.53 -21.12 -5.88
CA THR A 415 27.22 -21.50 -4.63
C THR A 415 27.54 -22.98 -4.58
#